data_AF-A0A7U6GFI0-F1
#
_entry.id   AF-A0A7U6GFI0-F1
#
_cell.length_a   1.000
_cell.length_b   1.000
_cell.length_c   1.000
_cell.angle_alpha   90.00
_cell.angle_beta   90.00
_cell.angle_gamma   90.00
#
_symmetry.space_group_name_H-M   'P 1'
#
loop_
_entity.id
_entity.type
_entity.pdbx_description
1 polymer ?
#
loop_
_entity_poly.entity_id
_entity_poly.type
_entity_poly.pdbx_seq_one_letter_code
_entity_poly.pdbx_strand_id
1 'polypeptide(L)'
;MVKILVATKNKGKLKEIQEILGDLPIKLMPLPESASDVEENGSTYLENALIKAKTYGQKYKLITLADDSGLEIDALNGLPGIYSSRYLGKDTPFEEKMKNILELMKNKDNRKARFRCISVLYFPNEDKFVSFEGVVEGEILKEICYGNSGFGYDPIFKPDGFDKSFSELGTEIKNKISHRSKALAQVRDYIENNLLGGEMIEIKINGKRLPANKYVYSVFEKVIYAILSTLKDLPEIETVEIKIEKKEEK
;
A
#
# COMPACT_ATOMS: atom_id res chain seq x y z
N MET A 1 -8.13 9.31 17.11
CA MET A 1 -7.55 8.38 16.11
C MET A 1 -7.62 9.05 14.75
N VAL A 2 -6.50 9.14 14.02
CA VAL A 2 -6.46 9.75 12.68
C VAL A 2 -7.33 8.92 11.75
N LYS A 3 -8.22 9.57 10.99
CA LYS A 3 -9.09 8.91 10.01
C LYS A 3 -8.58 9.22 8.61
N ILE A 4 -8.32 8.19 7.82
CA ILE A 4 -7.87 8.32 6.43
C ILE A 4 -8.90 7.66 5.53
N LEU A 5 -9.50 8.43 4.63
CA LEU A 5 -10.38 7.93 3.58
C LEU A 5 -9.55 7.23 2.50
N VAL A 6 -9.91 5.99 2.15
CA VAL A 6 -9.30 5.26 1.04
C VAL A 6 -10.16 5.48 -0.20
N ALA A 7 -9.69 6.33 -1.10
CA ALA A 7 -10.39 6.78 -2.31
C ALA A 7 -10.35 5.75 -3.45
N THR A 8 -10.85 4.54 -3.20
CA THR A 8 -10.96 3.49 -4.22
C THR A 8 -12.24 2.68 -4.05
N LYS A 9 -12.87 2.32 -5.18
CA LYS A 9 -13.94 1.31 -5.25
C LYS A 9 -13.42 -0.08 -5.60
N ASN A 10 -12.14 -0.19 -5.94
CA ASN A 10 -11.53 -1.48 -6.29
C ASN A 10 -11.29 -2.28 -5.00
N LYS A 11 -12.04 -3.38 -4.83
CA LYS A 11 -11.96 -4.24 -3.65
C LYS A 11 -10.57 -4.88 -3.46
N GLY A 12 -9.89 -5.21 -4.55
CA GLY A 12 -8.52 -5.74 -4.51
C GLY A 12 -7.53 -4.71 -3.96
N LYS A 13 -7.59 -3.47 -4.45
CA LYS A 13 -6.78 -2.36 -3.93
C LYS A 13 -7.06 -2.08 -2.46
N LEU A 14 -8.34 -2.01 -2.08
CA LEU A 14 -8.74 -1.78 -0.69
C LEU A 14 -8.19 -2.86 0.24
N LYS A 15 -8.27 -4.13 -0.17
CA LYS A 15 -7.73 -5.26 0.59
C LYS A 15 -6.22 -5.11 0.81
N GLU A 16 -5.45 -4.85 -0.25
CA GLU A 16 -4.00 -4.66 -0.13
C GLU A 16 -3.63 -3.46 0.78
N ILE A 17 -4.37 -2.35 0.67
CA ILE A 17 -4.17 -1.18 1.54
C ILE A 17 -4.44 -1.52 3.00
N GLN A 18 -5.51 -2.27 3.28
CA GLN A 18 -5.84 -2.72 4.63
C GLN A 18 -4.80 -3.70 5.18
N GLU A 19 -4.27 -4.60 4.36
CA GLU A 19 -3.23 -5.54 4.79
C GLU A 19 -1.90 -4.84 5.12
N ILE A 20 -1.57 -3.74 4.44
CA ILE A 20 -0.30 -3.02 4.62
C ILE A 20 -0.36 -1.94 5.69
N LEU A 21 -1.48 -1.22 5.81
CA LEU A 21 -1.64 -0.07 6.71
C LEU A 21 -2.58 -0.34 7.90
N GLY A 22 -3.27 -1.48 7.93
CA GLY A 22 -4.34 -1.74 8.90
C GLY A 22 -3.88 -2.03 10.32
N ASP A 23 -2.60 -2.33 10.52
CA ASP A 23 -1.98 -2.50 11.83
C ASP A 23 -1.50 -1.18 12.47
N LEU A 24 -1.50 -0.09 11.70
CA LEU A 24 -1.24 1.25 12.24
C LEU A 24 -2.42 1.72 13.11
N PRO A 25 -2.18 2.55 14.14
CA PRO A 25 -3.23 3.13 14.99
C PRO A 25 -4.01 4.26 14.28
N ILE A 26 -4.50 3.99 13.08
CA ILE A 26 -5.33 4.85 12.24
C ILE A 26 -6.66 4.16 11.95
N LYS A 27 -7.66 4.94 11.53
CA LYS A 27 -8.90 4.40 10.98
C LYS A 27 -8.90 4.55 9.47
N LEU A 28 -8.74 3.44 8.74
CA LEU A 28 -8.98 3.40 7.30
C LEU A 28 -10.49 3.40 7.05
N MET A 29 -10.99 4.47 6.45
CA MET A 29 -12.38 4.65 6.08
C MET A 29 -12.53 4.25 4.61
N PRO A 30 -13.27 3.18 4.27
CA PRO A 30 -13.53 2.88 2.87
C PRO A 30 -14.37 3.99 2.22
N LEU A 31 -14.20 4.19 0.91
CA LEU A 31 -15.06 5.09 0.15
C LEU A 31 -16.52 4.58 0.22
N PRO A 32 -17.52 5.44 0.53
CA PRO A 32 -18.92 5.01 0.52
C PRO A 32 -19.34 4.47 -0.83
N GLU A 33 -20.14 3.39 -0.86
CA GLU A 33 -20.64 2.81 -2.12
C GLU A 33 -21.47 3.81 -2.93
N SER A 34 -22.19 4.71 -2.25
CA SER A 34 -22.96 5.81 -2.84
C SER A 34 -22.12 6.96 -3.38
N ALA A 35 -20.79 6.95 -3.18
CA ALA A 35 -19.93 7.98 -3.73
C ALA A 35 -19.96 7.94 -5.26
N SER A 36 -20.16 9.08 -5.91
CA SER A 36 -20.02 9.21 -7.36
C SER A 36 -18.60 8.85 -7.80
N ASP A 37 -18.49 8.24 -8.98
CA ASP A 37 -17.19 8.07 -9.64
C ASP A 37 -16.60 9.46 -9.94
N VAL A 38 -15.29 9.56 -9.87
CA VAL A 38 -14.54 10.76 -10.26
C VAL A 38 -14.00 10.53 -11.66
N GLU A 39 -14.13 11.54 -12.52
CA GLU A 39 -13.56 11.50 -13.86
C GLU A 39 -12.03 11.63 -13.77
N GLU A 40 -11.33 10.58 -14.17
CA GLU A 40 -9.86 10.51 -14.22
C GLU A 40 -9.38 10.98 -15.60
N ASN A 41 -9.31 12.31 -15.79
CA ASN A 41 -8.90 12.95 -17.04
C ASN A 41 -7.42 13.37 -17.07
N GLY A 42 -6.61 12.87 -16.14
CA GLY A 42 -5.17 13.10 -16.11
C GLY A 42 -4.45 12.35 -17.23
N SER A 43 -3.31 12.91 -17.65
CA SER A 43 -2.39 12.31 -18.62
C SER A 43 -1.33 11.43 -17.96
N THR A 44 -1.26 11.44 -16.62
CA THR A 44 -0.32 10.64 -15.81
C THR A 44 -1.01 9.97 -14.62
N TYR A 45 -0.38 8.93 -14.07
CA TYR A 45 -0.85 8.29 -12.82
C TYR A 45 -0.93 9.29 -11.66
N LEU A 46 0.04 10.21 -11.56
CA LEU A 46 0.06 11.24 -10.53
C LEU A 46 -1.15 12.16 -10.64
N GLU A 47 -1.45 12.67 -11.83
CA GLU A 47 -2.61 13.55 -12.04
C GLU A 47 -3.92 12.86 -11.67
N ASN A 48 -4.13 11.60 -12.09
CA ASN A 48 -5.32 10.84 -11.72
C ASN A 48 -5.42 10.62 -10.20
N ALA A 49 -4.31 10.28 -9.55
CA ALA A 49 -4.27 10.11 -8.10
C ALA A 49 -4.58 11.42 -7.36
N LEU A 50 -4.01 12.55 -7.80
CA LEU A 50 -4.27 13.89 -7.26
C LEU A 50 -5.75 14.28 -7.41
N ILE A 51 -6.33 14.10 -8.60
CA ILE A 51 -7.74 14.40 -8.89
C ILE A 51 -8.66 13.61 -7.94
N LYS A 52 -8.44 12.30 -7.80
CA LYS A 52 -9.21 11.45 -6.89
C LYS A 52 -9.05 11.89 -5.44
N ALA A 53 -7.80 12.10 -4.98
CA ALA A 53 -7.51 12.47 -3.60
C ALA A 53 -8.16 13.79 -3.22
N LYS A 54 -8.01 14.83 -4.07
CA LYS A 54 -8.58 16.16 -3.87
C LYS A 54 -10.10 16.10 -3.83
N THR A 55 -10.72 15.49 -4.84
CA THR A 55 -12.18 15.45 -4.99
C THR A 55 -12.84 14.80 -3.79
N TYR A 56 -12.37 13.62 -3.38
CA TYR A 56 -12.95 12.92 -2.24
C TYR A 56 -12.56 13.56 -0.90
N GLY A 57 -11.32 14.03 -0.72
CA GLY A 57 -10.93 14.72 0.52
C GLY A 57 -11.69 16.03 0.75
N GLN A 58 -11.94 16.81 -0.29
CA GLN A 58 -12.74 18.02 -0.18
C GLN A 58 -14.21 17.73 0.13
N LYS A 59 -14.77 16.66 -0.44
CA LYS A 59 -16.17 16.24 -0.21
C LYS A 59 -16.39 15.70 1.20
N TYR A 60 -15.51 14.81 1.66
CA TYR A 60 -15.68 14.10 2.93
C TYR A 60 -14.95 14.76 4.11
N LYS A 61 -14.14 15.80 3.85
CA LYS A 61 -13.38 16.55 4.88
C LYS A 61 -12.48 15.64 5.73
N LEU A 62 -11.86 14.65 5.08
CA LEU A 62 -10.92 13.71 5.69
C LEU A 62 -9.60 13.74 4.93
N ILE A 63 -8.51 13.39 5.63
CA ILE A 63 -7.26 13.03 4.97
C ILE A 63 -7.58 11.87 4.02
N THR A 64 -7.18 11.98 2.76
CA THR A 64 -7.56 11.01 1.74
C THR A 64 -6.31 10.39 1.12
N LEU A 65 -6.25 9.06 1.15
CA LEU A 65 -5.32 8.25 0.39
C LEU A 65 -5.99 7.83 -0.91
N ALA A 66 -5.43 8.25 -2.05
CA ALA A 66 -5.81 7.74 -3.37
C ALA A 66 -4.59 7.08 -4.03
N ASP A 67 -4.82 6.10 -4.89
CA ASP A 67 -3.79 5.54 -5.75
C ASP A 67 -4.22 5.55 -7.22
N ASP A 68 -3.26 5.69 -8.12
CA ASP A 68 -3.43 5.29 -9.52
C ASP A 68 -2.27 4.40 -9.96
N SER A 69 -2.59 3.38 -10.75
CA SER A 69 -1.66 2.29 -11.00
C SER A 69 -1.97 1.57 -12.30
N GLY A 70 -0.93 1.08 -12.97
CA GLY A 70 -1.10 0.34 -14.21
C GLY A 70 0.09 -0.52 -14.58
N LEU A 71 -0.12 -1.34 -15.61
CA LEU A 71 0.87 -2.16 -16.28
C LEU A 71 1.40 -1.40 -17.50
N GLU A 72 2.72 -1.31 -17.63
CA GLU A 72 3.39 -0.76 -18.80
C GLU A 72 4.23 -1.86 -19.45
N ILE A 73 4.08 -2.06 -20.76
CA ILE A 73 4.79 -3.11 -21.51
C ILE A 73 5.69 -2.45 -22.56
N ASP A 74 6.99 -2.72 -22.49
CA ASP A 74 7.99 -2.01 -23.29
C ASP A 74 7.77 -2.22 -24.78
N ALA A 75 7.54 -3.47 -25.20
CA ALA A 75 7.32 -3.82 -26.60
C ALA A 75 5.98 -3.29 -27.17
N LEU A 76 5.09 -2.79 -26.31
CA LEU A 76 3.83 -2.16 -26.67
C LEU A 76 3.84 -0.65 -26.37
N ASN A 77 5.02 -0.03 -26.30
CA ASN A 77 5.18 1.40 -26.03
C ASN A 77 4.46 1.87 -24.75
N GLY A 78 4.50 1.05 -23.70
CA GLY A 78 3.90 1.34 -22.39
C GLY A 78 2.40 1.02 -22.29
N LEU A 79 1.76 0.49 -23.33
CA LEU A 79 0.37 0.02 -23.26
C LEU A 79 0.25 -1.19 -22.31
N PRO A 80 -0.80 -1.30 -21.47
CA PRO A 80 -1.97 -0.42 -21.37
C PRO A 80 -1.79 0.89 -20.58
N GLY A 81 -0.74 1.01 -19.76
CA GLY A 81 -0.35 2.26 -19.10
C GLY A 81 -1.45 2.84 -18.21
N ILE A 82 -1.70 4.15 -18.30
CA ILE A 82 -2.77 4.85 -17.56
C ILE A 82 -4.19 4.34 -17.89
N TYR A 83 -4.34 3.58 -18.98
CA TYR A 83 -5.61 2.99 -19.39
C TYR A 83 -5.80 1.58 -18.84
N SER A 84 -4.89 1.06 -17.99
CA SER A 84 -4.91 -0.32 -17.48
C SER A 84 -6.27 -0.84 -17.03
N SER A 85 -7.03 -0.07 -16.26
CA SER A 85 -8.37 -0.49 -15.79
C SER A 85 -9.43 -0.50 -16.89
N ARG A 86 -9.28 0.35 -17.91
CA ARG A 86 -10.24 0.59 -19.01
C ARG A 86 -9.74 0.14 -20.38
N TYR A 87 -8.66 -0.63 -20.41
CA TYR A 87 -8.08 -1.17 -21.65
C TYR A 87 -9.11 -2.05 -22.36
N LEU A 88 -9.38 -1.81 -23.64
CA LEU A 88 -10.50 -2.42 -24.39
C LEU A 88 -11.91 -2.10 -23.85
N GLY A 89 -12.06 -1.15 -22.92
CA GLY A 89 -13.34 -0.80 -22.30
C GLY A 89 -13.35 -1.00 -20.77
N LYS A 90 -14.16 -0.20 -20.08
CA LYS A 90 -14.32 -0.28 -18.60
C LYS A 90 -14.92 -1.62 -18.19
N ASP A 91 -15.89 -2.12 -18.97
CA ASP A 91 -16.67 -3.33 -18.66
C ASP A 91 -16.05 -4.62 -19.21
N THR A 92 -14.97 -4.51 -19.99
CA THR A 92 -14.28 -5.68 -20.54
C THR A 92 -13.64 -6.50 -19.39
N PRO A 93 -13.88 -7.82 -19.33
CA PRO A 93 -13.24 -8.68 -18.34
C PRO A 93 -11.71 -8.67 -18.45
N PHE A 94 -11.01 -8.78 -17.31
CA PHE A 94 -9.54 -8.81 -17.32
C PHE A 94 -8.97 -10.00 -18.09
N GLU A 95 -9.67 -11.13 -18.13
CA GLU A 95 -9.26 -12.28 -18.94
C GLU A 95 -9.18 -11.92 -20.43
N GLU A 96 -10.14 -11.17 -20.96
CA GLU A 96 -10.13 -10.71 -22.35
C GLU A 96 -9.02 -9.68 -22.60
N LYS A 97 -8.81 -8.76 -21.65
CA LYS A 97 -7.70 -7.79 -21.70
C LYS A 97 -6.35 -8.51 -21.74
N MET A 98 -6.16 -9.53 -20.90
CA MET A 98 -4.94 -10.35 -20.87
C MET A 98 -4.75 -11.14 -22.16
N LYS A 99 -5.80 -11.80 -22.67
CA LYS A 99 -5.75 -12.53 -23.96
C LYS A 99 -5.32 -11.62 -25.11
N ASN A 100 -5.86 -10.40 -25.18
CA ASN A 100 -5.48 -9.43 -26.20
C ASN A 100 -4.00 -9.00 -26.08
N ILE A 101 -3.54 -8.70 -24.86
CA ILE A 101 -2.12 -8.39 -24.61
C ILE A 101 -1.22 -9.54 -25.04
N LEU A 102 -1.56 -10.79 -24.69
CA LEU A 102 -0.77 -11.96 -25.06
C LEU A 102 -0.71 -12.15 -26.59
N GLU A 103 -1.79 -11.91 -27.31
CA GLU A 103 -1.80 -11.96 -28.78
C GLU A 103 -0.90 -10.87 -29.38
N LEU A 104 -0.98 -9.62 -28.88
CA LEU A 104 -0.08 -8.54 -29.30
C LEU A 104 1.40 -8.84 -29.01
N MET A 105 1.67 -9.65 -27.99
CA MET A 105 3.00 -10.06 -27.55
C MET A 105 3.50 -11.36 -28.18
N LYS A 106 2.72 -12.02 -29.05
CA LYS A 106 3.01 -13.36 -29.59
C LYS A 106 4.36 -13.46 -30.30
N ASN A 107 4.72 -12.45 -31.08
CA ASN A 107 5.96 -12.38 -31.86
C ASN A 107 6.95 -11.34 -31.31
N LYS A 108 6.88 -11.02 -30.01
CA LYS A 108 7.73 -10.04 -29.36
C LYS A 108 8.75 -10.74 -28.46
N ASP A 109 10.03 -10.58 -28.77
CA ASP A 109 11.13 -11.12 -27.96
C ASP A 109 11.35 -10.30 -26.68
N ASN A 110 11.23 -8.98 -26.77
CA ASN A 110 11.26 -8.13 -25.58
C ASN A 110 9.93 -8.26 -24.84
N ARG A 111 9.95 -8.92 -23.67
CA ARG A 111 8.77 -9.10 -22.82
C ARG A 111 8.80 -8.24 -21.57
N LYS A 112 9.78 -7.34 -21.44
CA LYS A 112 9.92 -6.46 -20.27
C LYS A 112 8.66 -5.65 -20.06
N ALA A 113 8.23 -5.62 -18.81
CA ALA A 113 7.07 -4.87 -18.37
C ALA A 113 7.28 -4.45 -16.91
N ARG A 114 6.51 -3.47 -16.49
CA ARG A 114 6.53 -2.99 -15.12
C ARG A 114 5.13 -2.64 -14.67
N PHE A 115 4.86 -2.88 -13.40
CA PHE A 115 3.74 -2.21 -12.75
C PHE A 115 4.23 -0.96 -12.05
N ARG A 116 3.45 0.12 -12.14
CA ARG A 116 3.67 1.37 -11.43
C ARG A 116 2.47 1.72 -10.56
N CYS A 117 2.73 2.24 -9.37
CA CYS A 117 1.73 2.79 -8.46
C CYS A 117 2.19 4.18 -8.01
N ILE A 118 1.31 5.18 -8.16
CA ILE A 118 1.44 6.45 -7.48
C ILE A 118 0.36 6.51 -6.40
N SER A 119 0.79 6.59 -5.13
CA SER A 119 -0.10 6.82 -3.99
C SER A 119 0.02 8.28 -3.54
N VAL A 120 -1.10 8.90 -3.21
CA VAL A 120 -1.18 10.31 -2.80
C VAL A 120 -1.96 10.41 -1.50
N LEU A 121 -1.36 11.06 -0.50
CA LEU A 121 -2.07 11.59 0.66
C LEU A 121 -2.45 13.05 0.39
N TYR A 122 -3.73 13.37 0.56
CA TYR A 122 -4.25 14.73 0.49
C TYR A 122 -4.76 15.20 1.86
N PHE A 123 -4.32 16.39 2.27
CA PHE A 123 -4.66 17.05 3.52
C PHE A 123 -5.62 18.22 3.23
N PRO A 124 -6.95 18.04 3.36
CA PRO A 124 -7.93 19.01 2.90
C PRO A 124 -7.89 20.36 3.63
N ASN A 125 -7.40 20.38 4.87
CA ASN A 125 -7.30 21.62 5.66
C ASN A 125 -6.13 22.52 5.22
N GLU A 126 -5.11 21.93 4.58
CA GLU A 126 -3.88 22.61 4.13
C GLU A 126 -3.82 22.75 2.60
N ASP A 127 -4.79 22.18 1.87
CA ASP A 127 -4.73 21.93 0.43
C ASP A 127 -3.38 21.33 -0.03
N LYS A 128 -2.83 20.43 0.80
CA LYS A 128 -1.48 19.86 0.64
C LYS A 128 -1.55 18.42 0.14
N PHE A 129 -0.62 18.07 -0.75
CA PHE A 129 -0.41 16.72 -1.24
C PHE A 129 0.96 16.18 -0.84
N VAL A 130 1.02 14.87 -0.63
CA VAL A 130 2.28 14.12 -0.54
C VAL A 130 2.14 12.87 -1.40
N SER A 131 3.03 12.69 -2.36
CA SER A 131 3.00 11.58 -3.32
C SER A 131 4.14 10.60 -3.06
N PHE A 132 3.87 9.34 -3.37
CA PHE A 132 4.78 8.22 -3.21
C PHE A 132 4.70 7.32 -4.44
N GLU A 133 5.84 6.83 -4.91
CA GLU A 133 5.92 5.97 -6.09
C GLU A 133 6.44 4.58 -5.72
N GLY A 134 5.83 3.56 -6.30
CA GLY A 134 6.37 2.21 -6.30
C GLY A 134 6.36 1.61 -7.69
N VAL A 135 7.45 0.93 -8.03
CA VAL A 135 7.63 0.25 -9.31
C VAL A 135 8.10 -1.18 -9.05
N VAL A 136 7.56 -2.13 -9.82
CA VAL A 136 8.07 -3.49 -9.88
C VAL A 136 8.30 -3.88 -11.33
N GLU A 137 9.54 -4.23 -11.63
CA GLU A 137 10.00 -4.71 -12.92
C GLU A 137 9.73 -6.21 -13.06
N GLY A 138 9.57 -6.65 -14.30
CA GLY A 138 9.30 -8.04 -14.62
C GLY A 138 9.09 -8.25 -16.12
N GLU A 139 8.38 -9.32 -16.44
CA GLU A 139 8.06 -9.68 -17.81
C GLU A 139 6.63 -10.21 -17.97
N ILE A 140 6.10 -10.05 -19.18
CA ILE A 140 4.84 -10.66 -19.57
C ILE A 140 5.05 -12.13 -19.88
N LEU A 141 4.28 -13.02 -19.26
CA LEU A 141 4.31 -14.46 -19.52
C LEU A 141 3.79 -14.78 -20.93
N LYS A 142 4.06 -15.99 -21.42
CA LYS A 142 3.55 -16.45 -22.74
C LYS A 142 2.09 -16.93 -22.67
N GLU A 143 1.64 -17.31 -21.48
CA GLU A 143 0.30 -17.81 -21.19
C GLU A 143 -0.23 -17.21 -19.88
N ILE A 144 -1.51 -17.39 -19.63
CA ILE A 144 -2.15 -16.91 -18.41
C ILE A 144 -1.94 -17.97 -17.31
N CYS A 145 -1.18 -17.61 -16.28
CA CYS A 145 -0.88 -18.50 -15.16
C CYS A 145 -1.66 -18.04 -13.92
N TYR A 146 -2.83 -18.65 -13.70
CA TYR A 146 -3.67 -18.38 -12.54
C TYR A 146 -3.12 -19.02 -11.27
N GLY A 147 -3.18 -18.27 -10.17
CA GLY A 147 -3.01 -18.79 -8.82
C GLY A 147 -4.15 -18.36 -7.90
N ASN A 148 -3.90 -18.48 -6.60
CA ASN A 148 -4.93 -18.29 -5.57
C ASN A 148 -5.00 -16.84 -5.05
N SER A 149 -4.34 -15.89 -5.73
CA SER A 149 -4.23 -14.50 -5.25
C SER A 149 -4.15 -13.49 -6.39
N GLY A 150 -4.20 -12.21 -6.02
CA GLY A 150 -4.06 -11.11 -6.95
C GLY A 150 -5.35 -10.67 -7.64
N PHE A 151 -5.21 -9.75 -8.58
CA PHE A 151 -6.28 -9.23 -9.43
C PHE A 151 -5.71 -8.61 -10.70
N GLY A 152 -6.57 -8.29 -11.67
CA GLY A 152 -6.15 -7.55 -12.86
C GLY A 152 -5.21 -8.38 -13.75
N TYR A 153 -4.02 -7.83 -14.05
CA TYR A 153 -3.03 -8.45 -14.93
C TYR A 153 -2.02 -9.37 -14.20
N ASP A 154 -2.19 -9.60 -12.89
CA ASP A 154 -1.29 -10.46 -12.11
C ASP A 154 -1.05 -11.85 -12.72
N PRO A 155 -2.03 -12.53 -13.36
CA PRO A 155 -1.80 -13.84 -13.97
C PRO A 155 -0.86 -13.87 -15.18
N ILE A 156 -0.59 -12.72 -15.82
CA ILE A 156 0.32 -12.64 -16.98
C ILE A 156 1.63 -11.93 -16.65
N PHE A 157 1.85 -11.50 -15.40
CA PHE A 157 3.03 -10.75 -15.02
C PHE A 157 3.91 -11.58 -14.09
N LYS A 158 5.17 -11.78 -14.50
CA LYS A 158 6.20 -12.45 -13.70
C LYS A 158 7.20 -11.40 -13.21
N PRO A 159 7.29 -11.13 -11.89
CA PRO A 159 8.26 -10.17 -11.36
C PRO A 159 9.70 -10.69 -11.49
N ASP A 160 10.65 -9.77 -11.61
CA ASP A 160 12.08 -10.10 -11.62
C ASP A 160 12.49 -10.86 -10.34
N GLY A 161 13.31 -11.90 -10.51
CA GLY A 161 13.78 -12.76 -9.41
C GLY A 161 12.81 -13.89 -9.02
N PHE A 162 11.71 -14.08 -9.76
CA PHE A 162 10.76 -15.17 -9.54
C PHE A 162 10.45 -15.93 -10.84
N ASP A 163 10.05 -17.19 -10.69
CA ASP A 163 9.66 -18.06 -11.81
C ASP A 163 8.15 -18.14 -12.03
N LYS A 164 7.35 -17.50 -11.18
CA LYS A 164 5.89 -17.61 -11.14
C LYS A 164 5.20 -16.26 -11.34
N SER A 165 3.96 -16.28 -11.83
CA SER A 165 3.15 -15.07 -11.95
C SER A 165 2.84 -14.46 -10.57
N PHE A 166 2.51 -13.17 -10.52
CA PHE A 166 2.02 -12.56 -9.28
C PHE A 166 0.79 -13.28 -8.72
N SER A 167 -0.07 -13.84 -9.56
CA SER A 167 -1.25 -14.57 -9.10
C SER A 167 -0.87 -15.87 -8.37
N GLU A 168 0.21 -16.53 -8.81
CA GLU A 168 0.74 -17.77 -8.26
C GLU A 168 1.61 -17.60 -7.01
N LEU A 169 2.26 -16.44 -6.82
CA LEU A 169 3.15 -16.19 -5.68
C LEU A 169 2.42 -16.08 -4.33
N GLY A 170 1.11 -15.86 -4.34
CA GLY A 170 0.33 -15.66 -3.12
C GLY A 170 0.42 -14.23 -2.59
N THR A 171 -0.57 -13.88 -1.76
CA THR A 171 -0.71 -12.52 -1.20
C THR A 171 0.50 -12.10 -0.36
N GLU A 172 1.06 -13.01 0.44
CA GLU A 172 2.18 -12.68 1.33
C GLU A 172 3.44 -12.21 0.59
N ILE A 173 3.80 -12.90 -0.50
CA ILE A 173 4.95 -12.53 -1.33
C ILE A 173 4.62 -11.24 -2.10
N LYS A 174 3.44 -11.17 -2.71
CA LYS A 174 3.01 -9.99 -3.49
C LYS A 174 3.01 -8.71 -2.64
N ASN A 175 2.56 -8.79 -1.39
CA ASN A 175 2.52 -7.65 -0.46
C ASN A 175 3.91 -7.19 0.00
N LYS A 176 4.98 -7.92 -0.30
CA LYS A 176 6.36 -7.49 -0.03
C LYS A 176 7.03 -6.82 -1.23
N ILE A 177 6.68 -7.23 -2.45
CA ILE A 177 7.46 -6.88 -3.65
C ILE A 177 6.69 -6.04 -4.68
N SER A 178 5.37 -5.99 -4.60
CA SER A 178 4.55 -5.29 -5.60
C SER A 178 4.80 -3.77 -5.61
N HIS A 179 4.61 -3.14 -6.77
CA HIS A 179 4.54 -1.69 -6.93
C HIS A 179 3.69 -1.00 -5.85
N ARG A 180 2.49 -1.53 -5.56
CA ARG A 180 1.62 -0.96 -4.52
C ARG A 180 2.21 -1.11 -3.12
N SER A 181 2.78 -2.26 -2.79
CA SER A 181 3.47 -2.43 -1.49
C SER A 181 4.61 -1.45 -1.29
N LYS A 182 5.43 -1.21 -2.32
CA LYS A 182 6.54 -0.24 -2.28
C LYS A 182 6.04 1.20 -2.09
N ALA A 183 4.96 1.59 -2.77
CA ALA A 183 4.36 2.90 -2.58
C ALA A 183 3.74 3.05 -1.18
N LEU A 184 3.03 2.02 -0.71
CA LEU A 184 2.37 2.05 0.60
C LEU A 184 3.34 1.92 1.77
N ALA A 185 4.50 1.30 1.60
CA ALA A 185 5.57 1.31 2.60
C ALA A 185 6.03 2.76 2.89
N GLN A 186 6.22 3.57 1.84
CA GLN A 186 6.56 4.99 2.01
C GLN A 186 5.39 5.79 2.64
N VAL A 187 4.14 5.46 2.28
CA VAL A 187 2.95 6.03 2.93
C VAL A 187 2.95 5.70 4.43
N ARG A 188 3.21 4.45 4.81
CA ARG A 188 3.35 3.99 6.20
C ARG A 188 4.40 4.82 6.92
N ASP A 189 5.62 4.89 6.38
CA ASP A 189 6.73 5.64 6.98
C ASP A 189 6.34 7.11 7.17
N TYR A 190 5.66 7.71 6.20
CA TYR A 190 5.17 9.08 6.31
C TYR A 190 4.13 9.23 7.43
N ILE A 191 3.15 8.31 7.51
CA ILE A 191 2.10 8.33 8.53
C ILE A 191 2.72 8.19 9.92
N GLU A 192 3.64 7.25 10.12
CA GLU A 192 4.32 7.00 11.38
C GLU A 192 5.10 8.24 11.85
N ASN A 193 5.87 8.85 10.94
CA ASN A 193 6.74 9.97 11.29
C ASN A 193 6.01 11.31 11.40
N ASN A 194 4.94 11.54 10.63
CA ASN A 194 4.33 12.88 10.50
C ASN A 194 2.91 12.97 11.04
N LEU A 195 2.13 11.89 11.07
CA LEU A 195 0.72 11.91 11.51
C LEU A 195 0.51 11.26 12.87
N LEU A 196 1.27 10.20 13.14
CA LEU A 196 1.26 9.51 14.43
C LEU A 196 2.36 10.06 15.35
N GLY A 197 3.44 10.58 14.78
CA GLY A 197 4.58 11.20 15.44
C GLY A 197 4.39 12.66 15.88
N GLY A 198 3.22 13.03 16.40
CA GLY A 198 3.01 14.32 17.08
C GLY A 198 3.26 14.24 18.58
N GLU A 199 4.20 15.07 19.06
CA GLU A 199 4.93 15.10 20.36
C GLU A 199 5.84 13.88 20.63
N MET A 200 7.15 14.16 20.63
CA MET A 200 8.16 13.32 21.25
C MET A 200 7.87 13.25 22.75
N ILE A 201 7.63 12.05 23.25
CA ILE A 201 7.44 11.80 24.67
C ILE A 201 8.82 11.41 25.22
N GLU A 202 9.30 12.13 26.23
CA GLU A 202 10.49 11.72 26.97
C GLU A 202 10.15 10.51 27.84
N ILE A 203 10.68 9.34 27.48
CA ILE A 203 10.66 8.18 28.36
C ILE A 203 11.90 8.25 29.23
N LYS A 204 11.73 8.26 30.56
CA LYS A 204 12.85 8.17 31.50
C LYS A 204 13.10 6.71 31.84
N ILE A 205 14.28 6.20 31.47
CA ILE A 205 14.77 4.88 31.87
C ILE A 205 16.06 5.08 32.66
N ASN A 206 16.09 4.68 33.93
CA ASN A 206 17.25 4.85 34.84
C ASN A 206 17.80 6.28 34.88
N GLY A 207 16.91 7.27 34.90
CA GLY A 207 17.29 8.70 34.90
C GLY A 207 17.79 9.24 33.56
N LYS A 208 17.95 8.41 32.53
CA LYS A 208 18.29 8.83 31.17
C LYS A 208 17.03 9.11 30.37
N ARG A 209 17.04 10.21 29.62
CA ARG A 209 15.95 10.66 28.76
C ARG A 209 16.09 10.01 27.39
N LEU A 210 15.09 9.24 26.99
CA LEU A 210 14.97 8.64 25.67
C LEU A 210 13.79 9.30 24.95
N PRO A 211 14.03 10.00 23.83
CA PRO A 211 12.94 10.56 23.06
C PRO A 211 12.26 9.42 22.28
N ALA A 212 10.96 9.25 22.48
CA ALA A 212 10.15 8.25 21.81
C ALA A 212 8.96 8.90 21.13
N ASN A 213 8.64 8.50 19.90
CA ASN A 213 7.38 8.92 19.29
C ASN A 213 6.20 8.21 19.99
N LYS A 214 4.99 8.76 19.83
CA LYS A 214 3.77 8.25 20.47
C LYS A 214 3.44 6.80 20.12
N TYR A 215 3.86 6.34 18.94
CA TYR A 215 3.71 4.94 18.55
C TYR A 215 4.60 4.02 19.40
N VAL A 216 5.90 4.36 19.52
CA VAL A 216 6.83 3.66 20.40
C VAL A 216 6.30 3.65 21.84
N TYR A 217 5.80 4.78 22.34
CA TYR A 217 5.15 4.84 23.64
C TYR A 217 3.96 3.88 23.76
N SER A 218 3.04 3.86 22.79
CA SER A 218 1.86 2.98 22.81
C SER A 218 2.23 1.49 22.78
N VAL A 219 3.27 1.11 22.03
CA VAL A 219 3.78 -0.26 22.01
C VAL A 219 4.37 -0.62 23.38
N PHE A 220 5.23 0.24 23.94
CA PHE A 220 5.80 0.04 25.27
C PHE A 220 4.71 -0.04 26.35
N GLU A 221 3.72 0.84 26.31
CA GLU A 221 2.58 0.86 27.23
C GLU A 221 1.81 -0.47 27.18
N LYS A 222 1.51 -1.00 25.99
CA LYS A 222 0.85 -2.31 25.84
C LYS A 222 1.69 -3.46 26.39
N VAL A 223 3.00 -3.46 26.13
CA VAL A 223 3.93 -4.46 26.68
C VAL A 223 3.96 -4.39 28.20
N ILE A 224 4.05 -3.18 28.76
CA ILE A 224 4.01 -2.96 30.21
C ILE A 224 2.68 -3.44 30.80
N TYR A 225 1.54 -3.09 30.20
CA TYR A 225 0.23 -3.57 30.66
C TYR A 225 0.10 -5.09 30.58
N ALA A 226 0.58 -5.71 29.51
CA ALA A 226 0.57 -7.16 29.36
C ALA A 226 1.41 -7.82 30.48
N ILE A 227 2.63 -7.32 30.71
CA ILE A 227 3.49 -7.77 31.80
C ILE A 227 2.77 -7.58 33.14
N LEU A 228 2.30 -6.38 33.47
CA LEU A 228 1.57 -6.11 34.72
C LEU A 228 0.33 -7.00 34.90
N SER A 229 -0.37 -7.33 33.82
CA SER A 229 -1.52 -8.24 33.87
C SER A 229 -1.12 -9.67 34.19
N THR A 230 0.00 -10.16 33.66
CA THR A 230 0.55 -11.48 33.98
C THR A 230 1.12 -11.53 35.39
N LEU A 231 1.64 -10.42 35.89
CA LEU A 231 2.24 -10.30 37.22
C LEU A 231 1.20 -10.17 38.35
N LYS A 232 -0.06 -9.81 38.04
CA LYS A 232 -1.13 -9.62 39.04
C LYS A 232 -1.47 -10.87 39.86
N ASP A 233 -1.20 -12.06 39.32
CA ASP A 233 -1.52 -13.34 39.95
C ASP A 233 -0.31 -13.96 40.68
N LEU A 234 0.82 -13.26 40.73
CA LEU A 234 2.03 -13.69 41.44
C LEU A 234 2.14 -12.95 42.79
N PRO A 235 2.53 -13.64 43.88
CA PRO A 235 2.75 -12.98 45.16
C PRO A 235 3.96 -12.03 45.13
N GLU A 236 3.79 -10.86 45.75
CA GLU A 236 4.76 -9.78 46.01
C GLU A 236 5.90 -9.60 44.98
N ILE A 237 5.62 -8.81 43.95
CA ILE A 237 6.63 -8.33 43.01
C ILE A 237 7.02 -6.91 43.40
N GLU A 238 8.26 -6.75 43.88
CA GLU A 238 8.84 -5.43 44.18
C GLU A 238 9.41 -4.75 42.93
N THR A 239 9.98 -5.51 41.98
CA THR A 239 10.64 -4.97 40.78
C THR A 239 10.49 -5.87 39.55
N VAL A 240 10.42 -5.26 38.37
CA VAL A 240 10.41 -5.93 37.06
C VAL A 240 11.54 -5.34 36.21
N GLU A 241 12.43 -6.20 35.70
CA GLU A 241 13.52 -5.79 34.82
C GLU A 241 13.23 -6.25 33.38
N ILE A 242 13.21 -5.30 32.43
CA ILE A 242 13.06 -5.58 31.00
C ILE A 242 14.37 -5.25 30.31
N LYS A 243 15.02 -6.27 29.74
CA LYS A 243 16.29 -6.11 29.01
C LYS A 243 16.06 -6.23 27.51
N ILE A 244 16.41 -5.17 26.77
CA ILE A 244 16.37 -5.16 25.30
C ILE A 244 17.81 -5.31 24.81
N GLU A 245 18.14 -6.46 24.24
CA GLU A 245 19.45 -6.71 23.65
C GLU A 245 19.36 -6.55 22.13
N LYS A 246 20.15 -5.63 21.58
CA LYS A 246 20.31 -5.50 20.13
C LYS A 246 21.24 -6.63 19.69
N LYS A 247 20.71 -7.64 19.00
CA LYS A 247 21.56 -8.58 18.26
C LYS A 247 22.21 -7.81 17.12
N GLU A 248 23.50 -7.54 17.23
CA GLU A 248 24.32 -7.27 16.05
C GLU A 248 24.46 -8.60 15.31
N GLU A 249 23.69 -8.76 14.23
CA GLU A 249 23.98 -9.81 13.25
C GLU A 249 25.33 -9.45 12.60
N LYS A 250 26.33 -10.29 12.86
CA LYS A 250 27.64 -10.24 12.21
C LYS A 250 27.57 -10.74 10.78
#